data_AF-A0A2S6CS65-F1
#
_entry.id   AF-A0A2S6CS65-F1
#
_cell.length_a   1.000
_cell.length_b   1.000
_cell.length_c   1.000
_cell.angle_alpha   90.00
_cell.angle_beta   90.00
_cell.angle_gamma   90.00
#
_symmetry.space_group_name_H-M   'P 1'
#
loop_
_entity.id
_entity.type
_entity.pdbx_description
1 polymer ?
#
loop_
_entity_poly.entity_id
_entity_poly.type
_entity_poly.pdbx_seq_one_letter_code
_entity_poly.pdbx_strand_id
1 'polypeptide(L)'
;MDKLKRERLEAKAWKIGTATEFLELTPEEAALVEIKLALSRNLKVRRQNLMTQTDLANKIHSSQPRIANAENGDPSVSIELLIRAMLATDATPQDIGQIIASVQG
;
A
#
# COMPACT_ATOMS: atom_id res chain seq x y z
N MET A 1 7.10 4.43 -18.57
CA MET A 1 8.27 5.29 -18.85
C MET A 1 8.25 5.64 -20.33
N ASP A 2 8.63 6.87 -20.71
CA ASP A 2 8.80 7.26 -22.11
C ASP A 2 9.91 6.45 -22.82
N LYS A 3 9.67 6.05 -24.08
CA LYS A 3 10.57 5.19 -24.86
C LYS A 3 11.92 5.86 -25.17
N LEU A 4 11.91 7.13 -25.53
CA LEU A 4 13.14 7.89 -25.84
C LEU A 4 14.01 8.05 -24.60
N LYS A 5 13.37 8.23 -23.44
CA LYS A 5 14.09 8.29 -22.16
C LYS A 5 14.72 6.95 -21.82
N ARG A 6 14.08 5.82 -22.14
CA ARG A 6 14.62 4.46 -21.93
C ARG A 6 15.89 4.26 -22.76
N GLU A 7 15.80 4.46 -24.07
CA GLU A 7 16.90 4.26 -25.02
C GLU A 7 18.14 5.12 -24.65
N ARG A 8 17.92 6.39 -24.24
CA ARG A 8 18.99 7.28 -23.80
C ARG A 8 19.72 6.79 -22.54
N LEU A 9 19.00 6.16 -21.60
CA LEU A 9 19.58 5.64 -20.37
C LEU A 9 20.36 4.35 -20.64
N GLU A 10 19.80 3.45 -21.44
CA GLU A 10 20.46 2.20 -21.85
C GLU A 10 21.75 2.47 -22.63
N ALA A 11 21.75 3.45 -23.55
CA ALA A 11 22.95 3.90 -24.27
C ALA A 11 24.06 4.44 -23.35
N LYS A 12 23.71 4.83 -22.12
CA LYS A 12 24.64 5.27 -21.07
C LYS A 12 24.96 4.17 -20.05
N ALA A 13 24.72 2.92 -20.40
CA ALA A 13 24.91 1.74 -19.56
C ALA A 13 24.08 1.72 -18.26
N TRP A 14 22.97 2.47 -18.20
CA TRP A 14 22.03 2.35 -17.08
C TRP A 14 21.16 1.12 -17.26
N LYS A 15 21.00 0.33 -16.19
CA LYS A 15 20.07 -0.79 -16.14
C LYS A 15 18.65 -0.26 -15.91
N ILE A 16 17.71 -0.70 -16.74
CA ILE A 16 16.27 -0.45 -16.56
C ILE A 16 15.65 -1.73 -16.02
N GLY A 17 14.88 -1.60 -14.95
CA GLY A 17 14.25 -2.74 -14.29
C GLY A 17 13.09 -2.33 -13.40
N THR A 18 12.46 -3.32 -12.78
CA THR A 18 11.37 -3.11 -11.82
C THR A 18 11.92 -2.89 -10.40
N ALA A 19 11.07 -2.41 -9.49
CA ALA A 19 11.42 -2.32 -8.07
C ALA A 19 11.71 -3.73 -7.49
N THR A 20 10.95 -4.74 -7.91
CA THR A 20 11.15 -6.15 -7.55
C THR A 20 12.54 -6.65 -7.94
N GLU A 21 12.98 -6.37 -9.17
CA GLU A 21 14.33 -6.73 -9.64
C GLU A 21 15.43 -5.98 -8.90
N PHE A 22 15.21 -4.70 -8.59
CA PHE A 22 16.19 -3.88 -7.88
C PHE A 22 16.36 -4.31 -6.42
N LEU A 23 15.26 -4.68 -5.76
CA LEU A 23 15.24 -5.11 -4.37
C LEU A 23 15.42 -6.62 -4.19
N GLU A 24 15.59 -7.36 -5.30
CA GLU A 24 15.75 -8.82 -5.31
C GLU A 24 14.63 -9.57 -4.56
N LEU A 25 13.39 -9.06 -4.66
CA LEU A 25 12.25 -9.64 -3.94
C LEU A 25 11.85 -10.97 -4.57
N THR A 26 11.55 -11.94 -3.72
CA THR A 26 10.79 -13.13 -4.11
C THR A 26 9.39 -12.75 -4.59
N PRO A 27 8.72 -13.58 -5.42
CA PRO A 27 7.34 -13.34 -5.82
C PRO A 27 6.40 -13.12 -4.62
N GLU A 28 6.61 -13.86 -3.53
CA GLU A 28 5.83 -13.77 -2.30
C GLU A 28 6.05 -12.42 -1.58
N GLU A 29 7.29 -11.95 -1.50
CA GLU A 29 7.61 -10.64 -0.91
C GLU A 29 7.04 -9.49 -1.73
N ALA A 30 7.17 -9.56 -3.06
CA ALA A 30 6.60 -8.58 -3.97
C ALA A 30 5.07 -8.51 -3.82
N ALA A 31 4.39 -9.66 -3.80
CA ALA A 31 2.95 -9.73 -3.57
C ALA A 31 2.56 -9.13 -2.21
N LEU A 32 3.32 -9.42 -1.14
CA LEU A 32 3.04 -8.87 0.19
C LEU A 32 3.17 -7.35 0.23
N VAL A 33 4.20 -6.80 -0.42
CA VAL A 33 4.41 -5.35 -0.54
C VAL A 33 3.25 -4.70 -1.29
N GLU A 34 2.85 -5.26 -2.43
CA GLU A 34 1.73 -4.72 -3.22
C GLU A 34 0.39 -4.82 -2.48
N ILE A 35 0.14 -5.89 -1.72
CA ILE A 35 -1.04 -6.01 -0.85
C ILE A 35 -1.05 -4.90 0.20
N LYS A 36 0.06 -4.66 0.90
CA LYS A 36 0.15 -3.57 1.89
C LYS A 36 -0.13 -2.22 1.24
N LEU A 37 0.48 -1.93 0.09
CA LEU A 37 0.28 -0.69 -0.64
C LEU A 37 -1.17 -0.50 -1.10
N ALA A 38 -1.80 -1.56 -1.62
CA ALA A 38 -3.19 -1.52 -2.06
C ALA A 38 -4.15 -1.23 -0.89
N LEU A 39 -3.97 -1.92 0.24
CA LEU A 39 -4.75 -1.71 1.46
C LEU A 39 -4.55 -0.28 2.02
N SER A 40 -3.31 0.20 2.11
CA SER A 40 -2.99 1.56 2.57
C SER A 40 -3.68 2.65 1.74
N ARG A 41 -3.61 2.54 0.41
CA ARG A 41 -4.25 3.49 -0.51
C ARG A 41 -5.77 3.47 -0.37
N ASN A 42 -6.37 2.28 -0.27
CA ASN A 42 -7.82 2.15 -0.14
C ASN A 42 -8.31 2.67 1.22
N LEU A 43 -7.58 2.38 2.30
CA LEU A 43 -7.85 2.90 3.64
C LEU A 43 -7.87 4.43 3.63
N LYS A 44 -6.86 5.06 3.02
CA LYS A 44 -6.77 6.51 2.91
C LYS A 44 -8.04 7.07 2.26
N VAL A 45 -8.38 6.59 1.06
CA VAL A 45 -9.56 7.06 0.31
C VAL A 45 -10.85 6.88 1.10
N ARG A 46 -11.08 5.67 1.66
CA ARG A 46 -12.27 5.38 2.47
C ARG A 46 -12.37 6.32 3.67
N ARG A 47 -11.28 6.47 4.44
CA ARG A 47 -11.26 7.31 5.62
C ARG A 47 -11.52 8.78 5.27
N GLN A 48 -10.96 9.34 4.19
CA GLN A 48 -11.20 10.77 3.87
C GLN A 48 -12.68 11.13 3.70
N ASN A 49 -13.50 10.16 3.28
CA ASN A 49 -14.94 10.35 3.08
C ASN A 49 -15.76 10.16 4.36
N LEU A 50 -15.18 9.61 5.44
CA LEU A 50 -15.91 9.20 6.64
C LEU A 50 -15.51 9.98 7.90
N MET A 51 -14.22 10.20 8.14
CA MET A 51 -13.73 10.72 9.43
C MET A 51 -12.28 11.22 9.34
N THR A 52 -11.76 11.93 10.34
CA THR A 52 -10.34 12.32 10.38
C THR A 52 -9.41 11.16 10.74
N GLN A 53 -8.09 11.30 10.55
CA GLN A 53 -7.12 10.29 11.00
C GLN A 53 -7.14 10.13 12.52
N THR A 54 -7.40 11.21 13.27
CA THR A 54 -7.53 11.18 14.74
C THR A 54 -8.78 10.41 15.17
N ASP A 55 -9.90 10.58 14.47
CA ASP A 55 -11.14 9.84 14.75
C ASP A 55 -10.94 8.34 14.55
N LEU A 56 -10.31 7.95 13.43
CA LEU A 56 -9.99 6.56 13.17
C LEU A 56 -9.03 6.01 14.23
N ALA A 57 -8.00 6.78 14.60
CA ALA A 57 -7.06 6.39 15.65
C ALA A 57 -7.79 6.10 16.97
N ASN A 58 -8.69 6.99 17.39
CA ASN A 58 -9.50 6.80 18.59
C ASN A 58 -10.40 5.55 18.48
N LYS A 59 -11.05 5.35 17.31
CA LYS A 59 -11.94 4.22 17.04
C LYS A 59 -11.24 2.86 17.15
N ILE A 60 -9.95 2.78 16.81
CA ILE A 60 -9.17 1.52 16.87
C ILE A 60 -8.11 1.48 17.97
N HIS A 61 -8.21 2.37 18.97
CA HIS A 61 -7.27 2.47 20.10
C HIS A 61 -5.80 2.60 19.66
N SER A 62 -5.56 3.52 18.72
CA SER A 62 -4.26 3.82 18.13
C SER A 62 -3.91 5.30 18.24
N SER A 63 -2.86 5.75 17.55
CA SER A 63 -2.45 7.15 17.49
C SER A 63 -2.58 7.69 16.06
N GLN A 64 -2.87 8.99 15.93
CA GLN A 64 -2.97 9.64 14.62
C GLN A 64 -1.72 9.44 13.75
N PRO A 65 -0.47 9.54 14.26
CA PRO A 65 0.72 9.25 13.46
C PRO A 65 0.76 7.81 12.95
N ARG A 66 0.28 6.85 13.75
CA ARG A 66 0.22 5.44 13.34
C ARG A 66 -0.81 5.22 12.23
N ILE A 67 -1.92 5.94 12.24
CA ILE A 67 -2.88 5.96 11.12
C ILE A 67 -2.27 6.62 9.87
N ALA A 68 -1.56 7.74 10.04
CA ALA A 68 -0.88 8.40 8.92
C ALA A 68 0.17 7.48 8.26
N ASN A 69 0.95 6.76 9.07
CA ASN A 69 1.89 5.75 8.60
C ASN A 69 1.16 4.62 7.86
N ALA A 70 0.01 4.17 8.37
CA ALA A 70 -0.79 3.13 7.73
C ALA A 70 -1.30 3.57 6.36
N GLU A 71 -1.78 4.80 6.22
CA GLU A 71 -2.24 5.36 4.94
C GLU A 71 -1.10 5.59 3.94
N ASN A 72 0.12 5.84 4.43
CA ASN A 72 1.29 6.09 3.60
C ASN A 72 2.08 4.82 3.24
N GLY A 73 1.66 3.64 3.71
CA GLY A 73 2.34 2.38 3.44
C GLY A 73 3.70 2.25 4.13
N ASP A 74 3.84 2.87 5.31
CA ASP A 74 5.09 2.84 6.08
C ASP A 74 5.49 1.39 6.43
N PRO A 75 6.79 1.03 6.34
CA PRO A 75 7.26 -0.33 6.59
C PRO A 75 6.95 -0.85 8.00
N SER A 76 6.83 0.03 9.00
CA SER A 76 6.53 -0.34 10.39
C SER A 76 5.09 -0.81 10.62
N VAL A 77 4.20 -0.63 9.64
CA VAL A 77 2.79 -0.96 9.76
C VAL A 77 2.55 -2.42 9.40
N SER A 78 1.83 -3.15 10.26
CA SER A 78 1.42 -4.53 10.00
C SER A 78 0.19 -4.61 9.10
N ILE A 79 0.04 -5.73 8.39
CA ILE A 79 -1.19 -6.03 7.61
C ILE A 79 -2.41 -6.10 8.54
N GLU A 80 -2.24 -6.65 9.75
CA GLU A 80 -3.32 -6.70 10.74
C GLU A 80 -3.87 -5.29 11.06
N LEU A 81 -2.98 -4.30 11.21
CA LEU A 81 -3.43 -2.92 11.46
C LEU A 81 -4.21 -2.36 10.27
N LEU A 82 -3.76 -2.61 9.04
CA LEU A 82 -4.46 -2.19 7.83
C LEU A 82 -5.85 -2.83 7.76
N ILE A 83 -5.96 -4.13 8.00
CA ILE A 83 -7.23 -4.84 8.01
C ILE A 83 -8.17 -4.29 9.10
N ARG A 84 -7.67 -4.08 10.32
CA ARG A 84 -8.46 -3.50 11.43
C ARG A 84 -8.96 -2.09 11.10
N ALA A 85 -8.11 -1.26 10.50
CA ALA A 85 -8.46 0.10 10.09
C ALA A 85 -9.47 0.11 8.94
N MET A 86 -9.36 -0.84 7.98
CA MET A 86 -10.36 -1.03 6.92
C MET A 86 -11.72 -1.41 7.49
N LEU A 87 -11.77 -2.38 8.39
CA LEU A 87 -13.02 -2.78 9.07
C LEU A 87 -13.63 -1.62 9.87
N ALA A 88 -12.79 -0.81 10.53
CA ALA A 88 -13.24 0.37 11.27
C ALA A 88 -13.70 1.54 10.37
N THR A 89 -13.43 1.48 9.06
CA THR A 89 -13.97 2.40 8.04
C THR A 89 -15.08 1.73 7.22
N ASP A 90 -15.80 0.81 7.84
CA ASP A 90 -16.97 0.10 7.33
C ASP A 90 -16.71 -0.75 6.08
N ALA A 91 -15.44 -1.11 5.82
CA ALA A 91 -15.13 -2.11 4.81
C ALA A 91 -15.57 -3.51 5.30
N THR A 92 -16.14 -4.30 4.39
CA THR A 92 -16.46 -5.70 4.64
C THR A 92 -15.24 -6.59 4.37
N PRO A 93 -15.19 -7.84 4.88
CA PRO A 93 -14.18 -8.81 4.45
C PRO A 93 -14.15 -9.03 2.93
N GLN A 94 -15.30 -8.90 2.25
CA GLN A 94 -15.38 -9.00 0.79
C GLN A 94 -14.69 -7.81 0.10
N ASP A 95 -14.87 -6.58 0.59
CA ASP A 95 -14.14 -5.41 0.10
C ASP A 95 -12.64 -5.60 0.21
N ILE A 96 -12.16 -6.09 1.36
CA ILE A 96 -10.75 -6.35 1.62
C ILE A 96 -10.22 -7.44 0.67
N GLY A 97 -10.98 -8.53 0.50
CA GLY A 97 -10.65 -9.59 -0.43
C GLY A 97 -10.55 -9.11 -1.89
N GLN A 98 -11.45 -8.21 -2.31
CA GLN A 98 -11.40 -7.62 -3.65
C GLN A 98 -10.17 -6.72 -3.86
N ILE A 99 -9.76 -5.97 -2.84
CA ILE A 99 -8.52 -5.18 -2.89
C ILE A 99 -7.31 -6.10 -3.04
N ILE A 100 -7.24 -7.19 -2.25
CA ILE A 100 -6.17 -8.19 -2.37
C ILE A 100 -6.18 -8.85 -3.74
N ALA A 101 -7.35 -9.25 -4.25
CA ALA A 101 -7.48 -9.87 -5.57
C ALA A 101 -7.13 -8.93 -6.74
N SER A 102 -7.13 -7.62 -6.52
CA SER A 102 -6.72 -6.63 -7.54
C SER A 102 -5.20 -6.50 -7.69
N VAL A 103 -4.42 -7.02 -6.74
CA VAL A 103 -2.96 -7.05 -6.82
C VAL A 103 -2.55 -8.09 -7.85
N GLN A 104 -1.87 -7.64 -8.91
CA GLN A 104 -1.19 -8.53 -9.84
C GLN A 104 0.18 -8.85 -9.24
N GLY A 105 0.44 -10.15 -9.05
CA GLY A 105 1.77 -10.67 -8.71
C GLY A 105 2.70 -10.68 -9.91
#